data_AF-A0A398AJZ7-F1
#
_entry.id   AF-A0A398AJZ7-F1
#
_cell.length_a   1.000
_cell.length_b   1.000
_cell.length_c   1.000
_cell.angle_alpha   90.00
_cell.angle_beta   90.00
_cell.angle_gamma   90.00
#
_symmetry.space_group_name_H-M   'P 1'
#
loop_
_entity.id
_entity.type
_entity.pdbx_description
1 polymer ?
#
loop_
_entity_poly.entity_id
_entity_poly.type
_entity_poly.pdbx_seq_one_letter_code
_entity_poly.pdbx_strand_id
1 'polypeptide(L)'
;MAISDDLPPQLTKDVKRRSRKRRTVKSKDLEVLISVATRAAHIARDKGFHVVSPEAIRCVEVLRMMRSLPLTPRVIVKTDALRSLRFLATNGNPKIRSESKSLLNHLNGVLAASS
;
A
#
# COMPACT_ATOMS: atom_id res chain seq x y z
N MET A 1 -53.95 10.66 -18.31
CA MET A 1 -52.80 9.77 -18.02
C MET A 1 -51.57 10.34 -18.71
N ALA A 2 -50.63 10.90 -17.93
CA ALA A 2 -49.25 11.24 -18.33
C ALA A 2 -48.54 11.67 -17.02
N ILE A 3 -47.96 10.71 -16.29
CA ILE A 3 -46.52 10.42 -16.18
C ILE A 3 -45.78 11.49 -15.35
N SER A 4 -45.44 11.08 -14.13
CA SER A 4 -44.60 11.77 -13.16
C SER A 4 -43.22 12.10 -13.74
N ASP A 5 -42.79 13.35 -13.58
CA ASP A 5 -41.38 13.74 -13.73
C ASP A 5 -40.90 14.29 -12.39
N ASP A 6 -40.75 13.38 -11.42
CA ASP A 6 -40.05 13.63 -10.15
C ASP A 6 -38.64 13.06 -10.30
N LEU A 7 -37.77 13.82 -10.98
CA LEU A 7 -36.35 13.48 -11.08
C LEU A 7 -35.55 14.31 -10.08
N PRO A 8 -34.77 13.68 -9.17
CA PRO A 8 -33.99 14.42 -8.20
C PRO A 8 -32.84 15.18 -8.91
N PRO A 9 -32.40 16.32 -8.37
CA PRO A 9 -31.29 17.08 -8.94
C PRO A 9 -30.03 16.22 -8.96
N GLN A 10 -29.42 16.10 -10.14
CA GLN A 10 -28.13 15.43 -10.29
C GLN A 10 -27.08 16.16 -9.46
N LEU A 11 -26.69 15.57 -8.32
CA LEU A 11 -25.53 15.99 -7.56
C LEU A 11 -24.27 15.76 -8.42
N THR A 12 -23.90 16.76 -9.21
CA THR A 12 -22.55 16.93 -9.73
C THR A 12 -21.64 17.19 -8.53
N LYS A 13 -21.26 16.11 -7.84
CA LYS A 13 -20.12 16.17 -6.93
C LYS A 13 -18.92 16.30 -7.84
N ASP A 14 -18.55 17.55 -8.09
CA ASP A 14 -17.21 17.93 -8.50
C ASP A 14 -16.25 17.27 -7.52
N VAL A 15 -15.84 16.04 -7.85
CA VAL A 15 -14.67 15.41 -7.26
C VAL A 15 -13.54 16.27 -7.78
N LYS A 16 -13.27 17.34 -7.04
CA LYS A 16 -12.09 18.18 -7.13
C LYS A 16 -10.94 17.20 -7.00
N ARG A 17 -10.53 16.64 -8.15
CA ARG A 17 -9.38 15.78 -8.32
C ARG A 17 -8.25 16.66 -7.88
N ARG A 18 -7.95 16.60 -6.58
CA ARG A 18 -6.86 17.29 -5.94
C ARG A 18 -5.67 16.81 -6.73
N SER A 19 -5.21 17.65 -7.65
CA SER A 19 -4.02 17.41 -8.45
C SER A 19 -2.92 17.29 -7.42
N ARG A 20 -2.70 16.06 -6.95
CA ARG A 20 -1.56 15.69 -6.12
C ARG A 20 -0.42 15.88 -7.09
N LYS A 21 0.10 17.12 -7.15
CA LYS A 21 1.43 17.42 -7.66
C LYS A 21 2.30 16.31 -7.10
N ARG A 22 2.66 15.35 -7.97
CA ARG A 22 3.25 14.07 -7.56
C ARG A 22 4.54 14.42 -6.83
N ARG A 23 4.50 14.54 -5.49
CA ARG A 23 5.71 14.70 -4.72
C ARG A 23 6.53 13.47 -5.03
N THR A 24 7.71 13.69 -5.58
CA THR A 24 8.70 12.65 -5.76
C THR A 24 8.96 12.02 -4.40
N VAL A 25 8.69 10.73 -4.28
CA VAL A 25 8.92 9.97 -3.05
C VAL A 25 10.42 9.88 -2.84
N LYS A 26 10.91 10.27 -1.66
CA LYS A 26 12.33 10.16 -1.33
C LYS A 26 12.62 8.76 -0.79
N SER A 27 13.84 8.26 -0.99
CA SER A 27 14.29 6.98 -0.42
C SER A 27 14.08 6.92 1.10
N LYS A 28 14.36 8.01 1.82
CA LYS A 28 14.12 8.11 3.27
C LYS A 28 12.66 7.87 3.66
N ASP A 29 11.70 8.39 2.87
CA ASP A 29 10.27 8.19 3.16
C ASP A 29 9.90 6.72 3.00
N LEU A 30 10.44 6.06 1.97
CA LEU A 30 10.22 4.64 1.73
C LEU A 30 10.87 3.77 2.82
N GLU A 31 12.08 4.10 3.26
CA GLU A 31 12.77 3.42 4.37
C GLU A 31 11.99 3.51 5.68
N VAL A 32 11.41 4.68 5.99
CA VAL A 32 10.55 4.85 7.16
C VAL A 32 9.33 3.94 7.08
N LEU A 33 8.64 3.89 5.92
CA LEU A 33 7.49 3.00 5.74
C LEU A 33 7.88 1.52 5.89
N ILE A 34 9.02 1.10 5.32
CA ILE A 34 9.55 -0.26 5.48
C ILE A 34 9.80 -0.57 6.95
N SER A 35 10.45 0.34 7.69
CA SER A 35 10.75 0.17 9.11
C SER A 35 9.48 0.01 9.95
N VAL A 36 8.47 0.85 9.68
CA VAL A 36 7.16 0.75 10.36
C VAL A 36 6.47 -0.57 10.04
N ALA A 37 6.42 -0.97 8.77
CA ALA A 37 5.79 -2.23 8.36
C ALA A 37 6.48 -3.45 9.00
N THR A 38 7.81 -3.48 9.00
CA THR A 38 8.61 -4.56 9.58
C THR A 38 8.40 -4.66 11.09
N ARG A 39 8.44 -3.53 11.80
CA ARG A 39 8.18 -3.50 13.25
C ARG A 39 6.77 -3.99 13.57
N ALA A 40 5.77 -3.48 12.85
CA ALA A 40 4.38 -3.88 13.06
C ALA A 40 4.16 -5.38 12.78
N ALA A 41 4.80 -5.92 11.74
CA ALA A 41 4.72 -7.34 11.42
C ALA A 41 5.36 -8.24 12.48
N HIS A 42 6.45 -7.80 13.11
CA HIS A 42 7.06 -8.54 14.23
C HIS A 42 6.11 -8.58 15.43
N ILE A 43 5.58 -7.43 15.86
CA ILE A 43 4.65 -7.38 17.00
C ILE A 43 3.39 -8.20 16.72
N ALA A 44 2.84 -8.11 15.51
CA ALA A 44 1.69 -8.91 15.09
C ALA A 44 1.96 -10.41 15.14
N ARG A 45 3.17 -10.84 14.73
CA ARG A 45 3.59 -12.25 14.77
C ARG A 45 3.55 -12.80 16.20
N ASP A 46 3.99 -12.01 17.17
CA ASP A 46 4.04 -12.43 18.58
C ASP A 46 2.65 -12.60 19.21
N LYS A 47 1.58 -12.08 18.56
CA LYS A 47 0.18 -12.28 18.97
C LYS A 47 -0.46 -13.55 18.39
N GLY A 48 0.17 -14.16 17.39
CA GLY A 48 -0.33 -15.35 16.69
C GLY A 48 -0.75 -15.09 15.24
N PHE A 49 -0.78 -16.15 14.43
CA PHE A 49 -0.88 -16.03 12.98
C PHE A 49 -2.29 -15.67 12.47
N HIS A 50 -3.34 -16.13 13.11
CA HIS A 50 -4.72 -15.89 12.67
C HIS A 50 -5.43 -14.81 13.49
N VAL A 51 -4.66 -14.02 14.24
CA VAL A 51 -5.18 -12.95 15.09
C VAL A 51 -5.20 -11.63 14.34
N VAL A 52 -6.33 -10.93 14.39
CA VAL A 52 -6.45 -9.55 13.92
C VAL A 52 -5.95 -8.63 15.03
N SER A 53 -4.67 -8.28 14.99
CA SER A 53 -4.08 -7.32 15.93
C SER A 53 -4.02 -5.91 15.34
N PRO A 54 -4.01 -4.84 16.16
CA PRO A 54 -3.81 -3.47 15.70
C PRO A 54 -2.53 -3.32 14.84
N GLU A 55 -1.48 -4.06 15.16
CA GLU A 55 -0.22 -4.04 14.43
C GLU A 55 -0.32 -4.76 13.09
N ALA A 56 -1.11 -5.83 12.99
CA ALA A 56 -1.40 -6.48 11.72
C ALA A 56 -2.14 -5.51 10.77
N ILE A 57 -3.14 -4.79 11.31
CA ILE A 57 -3.88 -3.76 10.56
C ILE A 57 -2.92 -2.65 10.10
N ARG A 58 -2.13 -2.09 11.02
CA ARG A 58 -1.14 -1.05 10.71
C ARG A 58 -0.13 -1.50 9.65
N CYS A 59 0.36 -2.74 9.75
CA CYS A 59 1.28 -3.29 8.74
C CYS A 59 0.63 -3.29 7.35
N VAL A 60 -0.60 -3.79 7.25
CA VAL A 60 -1.36 -3.83 5.99
C VAL A 60 -1.62 -2.42 5.43
N GLU A 61 -1.98 -1.46 6.29
CA GLU A 61 -2.19 -0.06 5.87
C GLU A 61 -0.91 0.55 5.29
N VAL A 62 0.23 0.33 5.92
CA VAL A 62 1.53 0.83 5.43
C VAL A 62 1.89 0.19 4.10
N LEU A 63 1.69 -1.13 3.95
CA LEU A 63 1.90 -1.82 2.66
C LEU A 63 1.03 -1.22 1.55
N ARG A 64 -0.24 -0.91 1.84
CA ARG A 64 -1.14 -0.25 0.88
C ARG A 64 -0.72 1.18 0.56
N MET A 65 -0.25 1.90 1.57
CA MET A 65 0.29 3.25 1.40
C MET A 65 1.47 3.21 0.43
N MET A 66 2.45 2.33 0.67
CA MET A 66 3.61 2.13 -0.22
C MET A 66 3.18 1.82 -1.66
N ARG A 67 2.18 0.95 -1.85
CA ARG A 67 1.65 0.62 -3.19
C ARG A 67 1.02 1.81 -3.92
N SER A 68 0.48 2.78 -3.18
CA SER A 68 -0.14 3.97 -3.75
C SER A 68 0.85 5.09 -4.10
N LEU A 69 2.10 4.96 -3.67
CA LEU A 69 3.14 5.95 -3.90
C LEU A 69 3.69 5.84 -5.34
N PRO A 70 3.97 6.98 -6.00
CA PRO A 70 4.65 6.98 -7.30
C PRO A 70 6.15 6.67 -7.10
N LEU A 71 6.46 5.41 -6.83
CA LEU A 71 7.82 4.92 -6.64
C LEU A 71 8.54 4.80 -7.98
N THR A 72 9.78 5.26 -8.04
CA THR A 72 10.64 5.09 -9.21
C THR A 72 11.59 3.91 -9.00
N PRO A 73 12.05 3.26 -10.10
CA PRO A 73 13.04 2.19 -10.03
C PRO A 73 14.27 2.56 -9.19
N ARG A 74 14.77 3.79 -9.37
CA ARG A 74 15.91 4.33 -8.62
C ARG A 74 15.67 4.33 -7.11
N VAL A 75 14.47 4.72 -6.68
CA VAL A 75 14.12 4.75 -5.25
C VAL A 75 13.99 3.33 -4.70
N ILE A 76 13.37 2.42 -5.46
CA ILE A 76 13.20 1.02 -5.06
C ILE A 76 14.57 0.37 -4.86
N VAL A 77 15.48 0.47 -5.83
CA VAL A 77 16.82 -0.15 -5.79
C VAL A 77 17.71 0.44 -4.69
N LYS A 78 17.58 1.74 -4.41
CA LYS A 78 18.35 2.40 -3.34
C LYS A 78 17.95 1.96 -1.92
N THR A 79 16.82 1.29 -1.76
CA THR A 79 16.28 0.91 -0.46
C THR A 79 16.21 -0.60 -0.33
N ASP A 80 16.13 -1.09 0.90
CA ASP A 80 15.92 -2.51 1.19
C ASP A 80 14.47 -2.97 1.05
N ALA A 81 13.68 -2.27 0.22
CA ALA A 81 12.25 -2.52 0.02
C ALA A 81 11.99 -3.96 -0.40
N LEU A 82 12.68 -4.45 -1.44
CA LEU A 82 12.45 -5.79 -1.96
C LEU A 82 12.83 -6.87 -0.95
N ARG A 83 13.95 -6.71 -0.25
CA ARG A 83 14.41 -7.67 0.76
C ARG A 83 13.42 -7.75 1.92
N SER A 84 13.01 -6.59 2.44
CA SER A 84 12.05 -6.51 3.55
C SER A 84 10.69 -7.08 3.16
N LEU A 85 10.21 -6.77 1.95
CA LEU A 85 8.93 -7.29 1.47
C LEU A 85 8.94 -8.80 1.22
N ARG A 86 10.06 -9.38 0.79
CA ARG A 86 10.22 -10.84 0.69
C ARG A 86 10.09 -11.51 2.06
N PHE A 87 10.68 -10.93 3.09
CA PHE A 87 10.52 -11.40 4.47
C PHE A 87 9.06 -11.28 4.96
N LEU A 88 8.39 -10.16 4.68
CA LEU A 88 6.99 -9.98 5.04
C LEU A 88 6.05 -10.92 4.24
N ALA A 89 6.43 -11.29 3.02
CA ALA A 89 5.72 -12.25 2.18
C ALA A 89 5.81 -13.72 2.68
N THR A 90 6.61 -13.98 3.72
CA THR A 90 6.63 -15.26 4.46
C THR A 90 6.02 -15.16 5.86
N ASN A 91 5.36 -14.04 6.18
CA ASN A 91 4.75 -13.85 7.50
C ASN A 91 3.64 -14.89 7.75
N GLY A 92 3.52 -15.36 8.99
CA GLY A 92 2.48 -16.31 9.39
C GLY A 92 1.07 -15.72 9.31
N ASN A 93 0.93 -14.40 9.47
CA ASN A 93 -0.35 -13.74 9.28
C ASN A 93 -0.73 -13.73 7.79
N PRO A 94 -1.85 -14.39 7.40
CA PRO A 94 -2.21 -14.58 6.01
C PRO A 94 -2.48 -13.25 5.30
N LYS A 95 -2.99 -12.25 6.02
CA LYS A 95 -3.31 -10.94 5.45
C LYS A 95 -2.05 -10.13 5.15
N ILE A 96 -1.12 -10.04 6.12
CA ILE A 96 0.20 -9.41 5.91
C ILE A 96 0.89 -10.07 4.71
N ARG A 97 0.96 -11.40 4.71
CA ARG A 97 1.56 -12.19 3.64
C ARG A 97 0.97 -11.87 2.26
N SER A 98 -0.35 -11.84 2.14
CA SER A 98 -1.03 -11.54 0.86
C SER A 98 -0.73 -10.14 0.34
N GLU A 99 -0.75 -9.13 1.21
CA GLU A 99 -0.53 -7.73 0.83
C GLU A 99 0.95 -7.47 0.53
N SER A 100 1.87 -8.11 1.24
CA SER A 100 3.30 -8.05 0.94
C SER A 100 3.63 -8.68 -0.42
N LYS A 101 3.03 -9.83 -0.76
CA LYS A 101 3.17 -10.43 -2.11
C LYS A 101 2.63 -9.51 -3.20
N SER A 102 1.45 -8.92 -2.97
CA SER A 102 0.85 -7.97 -3.91
C SER A 102 1.75 -6.76 -4.15
N LEU A 103 2.31 -6.17 -3.08
CA LEU A 103 3.24 -5.05 -3.20
C LEU A 103 4.55 -5.46 -3.87
N LEU A 104 5.12 -6.63 -3.54
CA LEU A 104 6.33 -7.14 -4.17
C LEU A 104 6.15 -7.27 -5.69
N ASN A 105 5.03 -7.85 -6.13
CA ASN A 105 4.70 -7.99 -7.55
C ASN A 105 4.55 -6.63 -8.24
N HIS A 106 3.92 -5.67 -7.57
CA HIS A 106 3.79 -4.31 -8.08
C HIS A 106 5.16 -3.64 -8.27
N LEU A 107 6.05 -3.72 -7.28
CA LEU A 107 7.40 -3.13 -7.39
C LEU A 107 8.24 -3.81 -8.47
N ASN A 108 8.15 -5.14 -8.61
CA ASN A 108 8.82 -5.85 -9.70
C ASN A 108 8.30 -5.39 -11.08
N GLY A 109 6.99 -5.14 -11.22
CA GLY A 109 6.43 -4.56 -12.43
C GLY A 109 6.96 -3.15 -12.73
N VAL A 110 7.14 -2.31 -11.72
CA VAL A 110 7.77 -0.99 -11.87
C VAL A 110 9.22 -1.10 -12.36
N LEU A 111 9.97 -2.09 -11.85
CA LEU A 111 11.36 -2.32 -12.29
C LEU A 111 11.42 -2.85 -13.73
N ALA A 112 10.56 -3.80 -14.09
CA ALA A 112 10.50 -4.37 -15.44
C ALA A 112 10.03 -3.36 -16.51
N ALA A 113 9.20 -2.38 -16.14
CA ALA A 113 8.79 -1.31 -17.05
C ALA A 113 9.88 -0.26 -17.31
N SER A 114 11.04 -0.38 -16.65
CA SER A 114 12.16 0.55 -16.77
C SER A 114 13.41 -0.06 -17.41
N SER A 115 13.35 -1.34 -17.76
CA SER A 115 14.39 -2.11 -18.46
C SER A 115 14.15 -2.14 -19.96
#